data_AF-A0A7I8E894-F1
#
_entry.id   AF-A0A7I8E894-F1
#
_cell.length_a   1.000
_cell.length_b   1.000
_cell.length_c   1.000
_cell.angle_alpha   90.00
_cell.angle_beta   90.00
_cell.angle_gamma   90.00
#
_symmetry.space_group_name_H-M   'P 1'
#
loop_
_entity.id
_entity.type
_entity.pdbx_description
1 polymer ?
#
loop_
_entity_poly.entity_id
_entity_poly.type
_entity_poly.pdbx_seq_one_letter_code
_entity_poly.pdbx_strand_id
1 'polypeptide(L)' 'MVQLGFDQTPHCCRHTCISLLAEAKVSPTYQKIIVGHKGAMSLTEKVYTHIDINLLIDAVNSIYYPESIKNK' A
#
# COMPACT_ATOMS: atom_id res chain seq x y z
N MET A 1 7.07 17.30 -7.24
CA MET A 1 7.40 16.64 -8.51
C MET A 1 7.59 17.72 -9.57
N VAL A 2 8.37 18.75 -9.21
CA VAL A 2 8.32 20.08 -9.83
C VAL A 2 8.88 20.08 -11.26
N GLN A 3 9.91 19.28 -11.52
CA GLN A 3 10.45 19.10 -12.88
C GLN A 3 9.45 18.46 -13.85
N LEU A 4 8.43 17.77 -13.34
CA LEU A 4 7.33 17.19 -14.12
C LEU A 4 6.09 18.11 -14.16
N GLY A 5 6.18 19.33 -13.60
CA GLY A 5 5.06 20.27 -13.54
C GLY A 5 4.01 19.95 -12.47
N PHE A 6 4.34 19.13 -11.47
CA PHE A 6 3.41 18.72 -10.41
C PHE A 6 3.77 19.33 -9.05
N ASP A 7 2.76 19.91 -8.40
CA ASP A 7 2.81 20.45 -7.03
C ASP A 7 2.90 19.35 -5.96
N GLN A 8 2.45 18.13 -6.30
CA GLN A 8 2.44 17.00 -5.39
C GLN A 8 3.86 16.53 -5.06
N THR A 9 4.03 16.06 -3.83
CA THR A 9 5.27 15.43 -3.38
C THR A 9 5.20 13.92 -3.60
N PRO A 10 6.33 13.19 -3.58
CA PRO A 10 6.31 11.72 -3.56
C PRO A 10 5.46 11.14 -2.42
N HIS A 11 5.24 11.90 -1.33
CA HIS A 11 4.35 11.49 -0.23
C HIS A 11 2.89 11.35 -0.68
N CYS A 12 2.43 12.14 -1.65
CA CYS A 12 1.10 12.00 -2.22
C CYS A 12 0.92 10.63 -2.88
N CYS A 13 1.96 10.12 -3.58
CA CYS A 13 1.94 8.78 -4.17
C CYS A 13 1.81 7.68 -3.10
N ARG A 14 2.44 7.88 -1.92
CA ARG A 14 2.28 6.96 -0.78
C ARG A 14 0.82 6.94 -0.29
N HIS A 15 0.15 8.09 -0.21
CA HIS A 15 -1.27 8.13 0.13
C HIS A 15 -2.12 7.39 -0.90
N THR A 16 -1.89 7.63 -2.19
CA THR A 16 -2.59 6.92 -3.27
C THR A 16 -2.40 5.41 -3.17
N CYS A 17 -1.17 4.93 -2.92
CA CYS A 17 -0.88 3.51 -2.74
C CYS A 17 -1.71 2.90 -1.59
N ILE A 18 -1.76 3.56 -0.43
CA ILE A 18 -2.56 3.09 0.73
C ILE A 18 -4.06 3.06 0.37
N SER A 19 -4.57 4.11 -0.26
CA SER A 19 -5.97 4.18 -0.69
C SER A 19 -6.35 3.05 -1.65
N LEU A 20 -5.51 2.77 -2.64
CA LEU A 20 -5.77 1.69 -3.61
C LEU A 20 -5.68 0.29 -2.98
N LEU A 21 -4.75 0.07 -2.04
CA LEU A 21 -4.69 -1.17 -1.27
C LEU A 21 -5.95 -1.34 -0.40
N ALA A 22 -6.44 -0.25 0.19
CA ALA A 22 -7.68 -0.27 0.97
C ALA A 22 -8.91 -0.56 0.10
N GLU A 23 -9.00 0.01 -1.11
CA GLU A 23 -10.05 -0.31 -2.09
C GLU A 23 -9.99 -1.77 -2.54
N ALA A 24 -8.78 -2.32 -2.72
CA ALA A 24 -8.54 -3.74 -2.97
C ALA A 24 -8.81 -4.65 -1.76
N LYS A 25 -9.27 -4.08 -0.62
CA LYS A 25 -9.58 -4.78 0.63
C LYS A 25 -8.37 -5.52 1.23
N VAL A 26 -7.17 -5.05 0.96
CA VAL A 26 -5.94 -5.56 1.59
C VAL A 26 -5.99 -5.25 3.08
N SER A 27 -5.55 -6.19 3.93
CA SER A 27 -5.51 -5.99 5.38
C SER A 27 -4.71 -4.73 5.77
N PRO A 28 -5.21 -3.91 6.72
CA PRO A 28 -4.46 -2.77 7.25
C PRO A 28 -3.09 -3.15 7.82
N THR A 29 -2.92 -4.37 8.32
CA THR A 29 -1.60 -4.88 8.76
C THR A 29 -0.63 -4.96 7.59
N TYR A 30 -1.07 -5.50 6.46
CA TYR A 30 -0.23 -5.64 5.27
C TYR A 30 0.07 -4.26 4.67
N GLN A 31 -0.94 -3.38 4.60
CA GLN A 31 -0.75 -1.98 4.18
C GLN A 31 0.35 -1.30 5.00
N LYS A 32 0.27 -1.38 6.34
CA LYS A 32 1.27 -0.79 7.25
C LYS A 32 2.68 -1.35 7.01
N ILE A 33 2.80 -2.65 6.76
CA ILE A 33 4.11 -3.26 6.47
C ILE A 33 4.64 -2.77 5.12
N ILE A 34 3.83 -2.81 4.06
CA ILE A 34 4.19 -2.41 2.69
C ILE A 34 4.74 -0.98 2.67
N VAL A 35 4.07 -0.04 3.35
CA VAL A 35 4.53 1.35 3.38
C VAL A 35 5.55 1.62 4.49
N GLY A 36 5.80 0.69 5.41
CA GLY A 36 6.77 0.86 6.49
C GLY A 36 6.27 1.71 7.68
N HIS A 37 4.98 1.64 8.00
CA HIS A 37 4.38 2.24 9.21
C HIS A 37 4.64 1.42 10.48
N LYS A 38 5.89 0.98 10.70
CA LYS A 38 6.27 0.20 11.89
C LYS A 38 5.91 0.90 13.21
N GLY A 39 6.00 2.23 13.26
CA GLY A 39 5.61 3.01 14.45
C GLY A 39 4.14 2.83 14.85
N ALA A 40 3.24 2.71 13.87
CA ALA A 40 1.79 2.60 14.08
C ALA A 40 1.28 1.16 14.18
N MET A 41 2.17 0.15 14.09
CA MET A 41 1.79 -1.25 14.27
C MET A 41 1.61 -1.60 15.75
N SER A 42 0.63 -2.45 16.04
CA SER A 42 0.32 -2.93 17.40
C SER A 42 1.35 -3.96 17.90
N LEU A 43 1.28 -4.31 19.19
CA LEU A 43 2.12 -5.37 19.76
C LEU A 43 1.90 -6.72 19.04
N THR A 44 0.65 -7.06 18.76
CA THR A 44 0.28 -8.28 18.00
C THR A 44 0.88 -8.31 16.62
N GLU A 45 0.80 -7.20 15.88
CA GLU A 45 1.36 -7.12 14.52
C GLU A 45 2.89 -7.17 14.51
N LYS A 46 3.55 -6.67 15.56
CA LYS A 46 5.02 -6.64 15.67
C LYS A 46 5.63 -7.93 16.20
N VAL A 47 5.00 -8.55 17.20
CA VAL A 47 5.61 -9.59 18.04
C VAL A 47 4.97 -10.96 17.80
N TYR A 48 3.65 -11.02 17.63
CA TYR A 48 2.91 -12.28 17.60
C TYR A 48 2.49 -12.70 16.18
N THR A 49 2.63 -11.82 15.20
CA THR A 49 2.22 -12.08 13.82
C THR A 49 3.46 -12.20 12.95
N HIS A 50 3.69 -13.40 12.41
CA HIS A 50 4.71 -13.64 11.40
C HIS A 50 4.07 -13.62 10.02
N ILE A 51 4.47 -12.64 9.20
CA ILE A 51 3.91 -12.41 7.88
C ILE A 51 4.89 -12.96 6.86
N ASP A 52 4.44 -13.86 5.99
CA ASP A 52 5.22 -14.31 4.84
C ASP A 52 5.34 -13.16 3.82
N ILE A 53 6.55 -12.95 3.30
CA ILE A 53 6.82 -11.95 2.26
C ILE A 53 6.01 -12.20 0.99
N ASN A 54 5.69 -13.45 0.66
CA ASN A 54 4.87 -13.79 -0.49
C ASN A 54 3.46 -13.18 -0.38
N LEU A 55 2.88 -13.15 0.83
CA LEU A 55 1.57 -12.53 1.06
C LEU A 55 1.62 -11.01 0.85
N LEU A 56 2.75 -10.37 1.13
CA LEU A 56 2.93 -8.93 0.87
C LEU A 56 3.07 -8.65 -0.63
N ILE A 57 3.74 -9.54 -1.36
CA ILE A 57 3.84 -9.46 -2.83
C ILE A 57 2.44 -9.61 -3.45
N ASP A 58 1.67 -10.60 -3.03
CA ASP A 58 0.30 -10.82 -3.51
C ASP A 58 -0.61 -9.62 -3.19
N ALA A 59 -0.45 -9.02 -2.01
CA ALA A 59 -1.19 -7.81 -1.61
C ALA A 59 -0.83 -6.58 -2.46
N VAL A 60 0.43 -6.42 -2.86
CA VAL A 60 0.83 -5.35 -3.80
C VAL A 60 0.28 -5.64 -5.20
N ASN A 61 0.34 -6.90 -5.66
CA ASN A 61 -0.18 -7.30 -6.96
C ASN A 61 -1.70 -7.19 -7.08
N SER A 62 -2.42 -7.23 -5.96
CA SER A 62 -3.87 -7.05 -5.92
C SER A 62 -4.30 -5.59 -5.95
N ILE A 63 -3.37 -4.62 -6.02
CA ILE A 63 -3.69 -3.20 -6.03
C ILE A 63 -4.73 -2.89 -7.12
N TYR A 64 -5.79 -2.19 -6.71
CA TYR A 64 -6.94 -1.96 -7.56
C TYR A 64 -6.54 -1.29 -8.88
N TYR A 65 -7.06 -1.83 -9.97
CA TYR A 65 -6.94 -1.25 -11.30
C TYR A 65 -8.34 -0.97 -11.84
N PRO A 66 -8.71 0.30 -12.06
CA PRO A 66 -10.02 0.63 -12.59
C PRO A 66 -10.27 -0.06 -13.92
N GLU A 67 -11.48 -0.57 -14.13
CA GLU A 67 -11.85 -1.25 -15.39
C GLU A 67 -11.62 -0.35 -16.62
N SER A 68 -11.73 0.97 -16.46
CA SER A 68 -11.46 1.97 -17.49
C SER A 68 -10.02 1.99 -18.00
N ILE A 69 -9.07 1.40 -17.26
CA ILE A 69 -7.64 1.33 -17.61
C ILE A 69 -7.22 -0.11 -17.96
N LYS A 70 -8.03 -1.13 -17.61
CA LYS A 70 -7.66 -2.55 -17.71
C LYS A 70 -7.63 -3.10 -19.15
N ASN A 71 -8.20 -2.39 -20.12
CA ASN A 71 -8.35 -2.82 -21.53
C ASN A 71 -7.86 -1.76 -22.55
N LYS A 72 -6.87 -0.95 -22.19
CA LYS A 72 -6.17 -0.07 -23.15
C LYS A 72 -4.79 -0.63 -23.50
#